data_AF-A0A8J4WQV1-F1
#
_entry.id   AF-A0A8J4WQV1-F1
#
_cell.length_a   1.000
_cell.length_b   1.000
_cell.length_c   1.000
_cell.angle_alpha   90.00
_cell.angle_beta   90.00
_cell.angle_gamma   90.00
#
_symmetry.space_group_name_H-M   'P 1'
#
loop_
_entity.id
_entity.type
_entity.pdbx_description
1 polymer ?
#
loop_
_entity_poly.entity_id
_entity_poly.type
_entity_poly.pdbx_seq_one_letter_code
_entity_poly.pdbx_strand_id
1 'polypeptide(L)'
;MKPKYRSLSYPFLLPKSHTTANELAYQVPDCVNTRVQVLRSVADWSAGIKYHEESIHNAYIQVIAKSKHFIYIENQFFISCADNKQVYNKIGDAIIERIIRAHKENKKFRVYVVTPLLPGFEGDISTGGGSALQAVMHFNYRTMNRGEYSIISQLKKEMDDQWMNYISFGGLRTHAELEGRLVTELIYVHSKMLIADDTTVIIGSANINDRSMLGKRDSEVAVIMEDTEKVASVMDGQEYQAGKFALQLRLECFKTILGAFTDPSIDVSDPISERFYKEVWMTTASRNASIYEKVFRCLPSSLVRNLQELLSFQTKHGLDKEDPAKAHEMLKKIRGFLVQFPLDFLSEQNLMPSVGTK
;
A
#
# COMPACT_ATOMS: atom_id res chain seq x y z
N MET A 1 42.49 18.83 2.63
CA MET A 1 42.16 17.40 2.48
C MET A 1 43.41 16.56 2.72
N LYS A 2 43.35 15.52 3.56
CA LYS A 2 44.52 14.65 3.81
C LYS A 2 44.89 13.87 2.53
N PRO A 3 46.18 13.67 2.20
CA PRO A 3 46.64 13.02 0.96
C PRO A 3 46.06 11.61 0.71
N LYS A 4 45.68 10.90 1.78
CA LYS A 4 45.10 9.55 1.75
C LYS A 4 43.75 9.41 1.04
N TYR A 5 43.10 10.52 0.65
CA TYR A 5 41.83 10.52 -0.08
C TYR A 5 41.97 10.81 -1.59
N ARG A 6 43.20 10.90 -2.11
CA ARG A 6 43.48 11.11 -3.56
C ARG A 6 43.84 9.79 -4.27
N SER A 7 43.03 8.74 -4.08
CA SER A 7 43.20 7.54 -4.90
C SER A 7 42.58 7.78 -6.26
N LEU A 8 43.36 7.70 -7.34
CA LEU A 8 42.86 7.69 -8.73
C LEU A 8 41.97 6.48 -9.04
N SER A 9 41.91 5.50 -8.12
CA SER A 9 41.08 4.30 -8.26
C SER A 9 39.58 4.59 -8.15
N TYR A 10 39.19 5.75 -7.61
CA TYR A 10 37.79 6.18 -7.48
C TYR A 10 37.62 7.55 -8.15
N PRO A 11 37.26 7.59 -9.45
CA PRO A 11 37.14 8.85 -10.17
C PRO A 11 35.99 9.69 -9.61
N PHE A 12 36.19 11.01 -9.57
CA PHE A 12 35.09 11.93 -9.30
C PHE A 12 34.09 11.90 -10.46
N LEU A 13 32.81 11.78 -10.13
CA LEU A 13 31.73 11.90 -11.10
C LEU A 13 31.38 13.38 -11.31
N LEU A 14 31.19 13.76 -12.57
CA LEU A 14 30.71 15.09 -12.97
C LEU A 14 29.39 14.92 -13.73
N PRO A 15 28.36 15.74 -13.46
CA PRO A 15 27.12 15.68 -14.22
C PRO A 15 27.36 16.13 -15.67
N LYS A 16 26.68 15.47 -16.62
CA LYS A 16 26.59 15.98 -17.99
C LYS A 16 25.88 17.34 -17.99
N SER A 17 26.22 18.21 -18.94
CA SER A 17 25.56 19.51 -19.06
C SER A 17 24.08 19.35 -19.43
N HIS A 18 23.23 20.24 -18.92
CA HIS A 18 21.82 20.28 -19.30
C HIS A 18 21.61 20.49 -20.81
N THR A 19 22.56 21.08 -21.53
CA THR A 19 22.50 21.25 -22.99
C THR A 19 22.55 19.93 -23.77
N THR A 20 23.20 18.91 -23.23
CA THR A 20 23.35 17.58 -23.86
C THR A 20 22.48 16.51 -23.18
N ALA A 21 21.77 16.86 -22.09
CA ALA A 21 21.04 15.90 -21.27
C ALA A 21 19.87 15.22 -22.01
N ASN A 22 19.37 15.83 -23.09
CA ASN A 22 18.28 15.28 -23.90
C ASN A 22 18.77 14.39 -25.05
N GLU A 23 20.08 14.25 -25.26
CA GLU A 23 20.66 13.35 -26.26
C GLU A 23 20.57 11.90 -25.77
N LEU A 24 19.43 11.27 -26.02
CA LEU A 24 19.16 9.89 -25.64
C LEU A 24 19.57 8.94 -26.79
N ALA A 25 20.56 8.09 -26.54
CA ALA A 25 20.95 7.04 -27.50
C ALA A 25 19.89 5.92 -27.61
N TYR A 26 18.97 5.85 -26.66
CA TYR A 26 17.92 4.84 -26.58
C TYR A 26 16.71 5.41 -25.84
N GLN A 27 15.51 5.08 -26.32
CA GLN A 27 14.25 5.40 -25.67
C GLN A 27 13.52 4.11 -25.35
N VAL A 28 13.04 3.97 -24.12
CA VAL A 28 12.24 2.82 -23.70
C VAL A 28 10.95 2.80 -24.55
N PRO A 29 10.59 1.66 -25.17
CA PRO A 29 9.36 1.53 -25.94
C PRO A 29 8.12 1.92 -25.12
N ASP A 30 7.09 2.39 -25.80
CA ASP A 30 5.78 2.75 -25.23
C ASP A 30 5.82 3.80 -24.10
N CYS A 31 6.91 4.58 -24.00
CA CYS A 31 6.96 5.69 -23.08
C CYS A 31 5.95 6.79 -23.47
N VAL A 32 5.44 7.49 -22.47
CA VAL A 32 4.47 8.57 -22.64
C VAL A 32 5.02 9.88 -22.07
N ASN A 33 4.66 11.00 -22.69
CA ASN A 33 5.09 12.31 -22.20
C ASN A 33 4.29 12.68 -20.96
N THR A 34 5.01 13.03 -19.89
CA THR A 34 4.44 13.53 -18.63
C THR A 34 5.31 14.67 -18.10
N ARG A 35 4.74 15.49 -17.21
CA ARG A 35 5.53 16.43 -16.41
C ARG A 35 6.11 15.67 -15.23
N VAL A 36 7.44 15.53 -15.19
CA VAL A 36 8.14 14.75 -14.17
C VAL A 36 8.97 15.67 -13.27
N GLN A 37 8.93 15.41 -11.96
CA GLN A 37 9.83 16.01 -10.98
C GLN A 37 10.46 14.92 -10.11
N VAL A 38 11.79 14.95 -10.00
CA VAL A 38 12.54 14.10 -9.06
C VAL A 38 12.40 14.66 -7.65
N LEU A 39 12.19 13.76 -6.70
CA LEU A 39 12.01 14.01 -5.27
C LEU A 39 12.99 13.12 -4.50
N ARG A 40 13.36 13.53 -3.28
CA ARG A 40 14.27 12.76 -2.44
C ARG A 40 14.07 13.02 -0.94
N SER A 41 14.50 12.03 -0.17
CA SER A 41 14.73 12.14 1.28
C SER A 41 16.23 12.04 1.49
N VAL A 42 16.89 13.09 1.95
CA VAL A 42 18.36 13.10 2.17
C VAL A 42 18.74 14.08 3.28
N ALA A 43 19.89 13.85 3.91
CA ALA A 43 20.45 14.72 4.93
C ALA A 43 21.98 14.78 4.83
N ASP A 44 22.62 15.49 5.77
CA ASP A 44 24.08 15.62 5.82
C ASP A 44 24.80 14.27 5.82
N TRP A 45 24.33 13.32 6.64
CA TRP A 45 24.98 12.01 6.78
C TRP A 45 24.94 11.16 5.49
N SER A 46 23.91 11.35 4.64
CA SER A 46 23.68 10.54 3.44
C SER A 46 24.10 11.22 2.15
N ALA A 47 24.03 12.55 2.06
CA ALA A 47 24.31 13.31 0.84
C ALA A 47 25.17 14.57 1.05
N GLY A 48 25.62 14.86 2.28
CA GLY A 48 26.46 16.02 2.59
C GLY A 48 25.80 17.38 2.43
N ILE A 49 24.46 17.44 2.48
CA ILE A 49 23.70 18.69 2.39
C ILE A 49 23.46 19.30 3.78
N LYS A 50 23.60 20.63 3.88
CA LYS A 50 23.50 21.35 5.17
C LYS A 50 22.13 21.22 5.85
N TYR A 51 21.06 21.24 5.06
CA TYR A 51 19.69 21.08 5.53
C TYR A 51 19.10 19.85 4.89
N HIS A 52 18.49 18.96 5.68
CA HIS A 52 17.78 17.81 5.13
C HIS A 52 16.69 18.22 4.13
N GLU A 53 16.42 17.35 3.18
CA GLU A 53 15.34 17.45 2.21
C GLU A 53 14.35 16.30 2.46
N GLU A 54 13.05 16.64 2.48
CA GLU A 54 11.93 15.71 2.63
C GLU A 54 10.88 15.96 1.52
N SER A 55 11.36 16.20 0.29
CA SER A 55 10.49 16.57 -0.85
C SER A 55 9.51 15.46 -1.23
N ILE A 56 9.85 14.20 -0.97
CA ILE A 56 8.92 13.06 -1.13
C ILE A 56 7.72 13.19 -0.19
N HIS A 57 7.95 13.44 1.09
CA HIS A 57 6.88 13.57 2.10
C HIS A 57 5.96 14.74 1.78
N ASN A 58 6.55 15.88 1.40
CA ASN A 58 5.80 17.06 0.97
C ASN A 58 4.92 16.77 -0.25
N ALA A 59 5.43 16.06 -1.26
CA ALA A 59 4.66 15.68 -2.44
C ALA A 59 3.49 14.75 -2.09
N TYR A 60 3.72 13.73 -1.25
CA TYR A 60 2.64 12.84 -0.78
C TYR A 60 1.50 13.62 -0.11
N ILE A 61 1.81 14.50 0.84
CA ILE A 61 0.80 15.33 1.51
C ILE A 61 0.05 16.20 0.50
N GLN A 62 0.77 16.89 -0.39
CA GLN A 62 0.16 17.80 -1.35
C GLN A 62 -0.76 17.07 -2.34
N VAL A 63 -0.36 15.91 -2.85
CA VAL A 63 -1.19 15.12 -3.77
C VAL A 63 -2.46 14.64 -3.07
N ILE A 64 -2.35 14.11 -1.85
CA ILE A 64 -3.51 13.68 -1.06
C ILE A 64 -4.46 14.86 -0.81
N ALA A 65 -3.93 15.99 -0.33
CA ALA A 65 -4.73 17.17 -0.01
C ALA A 65 -5.43 17.78 -1.24
N LYS A 66 -4.83 17.69 -2.43
CA LYS A 66 -5.37 18.23 -3.69
C LYS A 66 -6.24 17.24 -4.48
N SER A 67 -6.20 15.95 -4.14
CA SER A 67 -7.02 14.91 -4.80
C SER A 67 -8.51 15.25 -4.76
N LYS A 68 -9.28 14.84 -5.77
CA LYS A 68 -10.68 15.18 -5.97
C LYS A 68 -11.61 13.97 -5.90
N HIS A 69 -11.17 12.82 -6.40
CA HIS A 69 -11.98 11.64 -6.66
C HIS A 69 -11.48 10.41 -5.91
N PHE A 70 -10.19 10.08 -6.04
CA PHE A 70 -9.64 8.93 -5.31
C PHE A 70 -8.13 8.99 -5.15
N ILE A 71 -7.65 8.17 -4.22
CA ILE A 71 -6.24 7.81 -4.09
C ILE A 71 -6.10 6.28 -4.04
N TYR A 72 -5.12 5.76 -4.78
CA TYR A 72 -4.71 4.37 -4.77
C TYR A 72 -3.27 4.28 -4.27
N ILE A 73 -3.05 3.50 -3.22
CA ILE A 73 -1.76 3.35 -2.55
C ILE A 73 -1.38 1.88 -2.54
N GLU A 74 -0.21 1.57 -3.09
CA GLU A 74 0.49 0.31 -2.80
C GLU A 74 1.77 0.63 -2.04
N ASN A 75 1.88 0.16 -0.80
CA ASN A 75 3.06 0.42 0.02
C ASN A 75 3.43 -0.74 0.94
N GLN A 76 4.73 -1.03 1.04
CA GLN A 76 5.27 -2.07 1.92
C GLN A 76 5.00 -1.80 3.40
N PHE A 77 5.00 -0.52 3.81
CA PHE A 77 4.66 -0.11 5.17
C PHE A 77 3.58 0.95 5.15
N PHE A 78 2.76 0.98 6.19
CA PHE A 78 1.71 1.97 6.36
C PHE A 78 1.71 2.49 7.80
N ILE A 79 2.81 3.15 8.17
CA ILE A 79 3.09 3.70 9.50
C ILE A 79 3.02 5.23 9.45
N SER A 80 1.94 5.80 9.97
CA SER A 80 1.67 7.24 9.94
C SER A 80 0.77 7.67 11.11
N CYS A 81 0.02 8.76 10.94
CA CYS A 81 -0.79 9.44 11.95
C CYS A 81 0.07 9.97 13.10
N ALA A 82 0.51 11.22 12.95
CA ALA A 82 1.49 11.81 13.83
C ALA A 82 0.93 12.01 15.25
N ASP A 83 1.63 11.48 16.25
CA ASP A 83 1.42 11.85 17.66
C ASP A 83 2.48 12.83 18.17
N ASN A 84 3.41 13.22 17.29
CA ASN A 84 4.57 14.06 17.58
C ASN A 84 5.46 13.52 18.72
N LYS A 85 5.40 12.21 18.98
CA LYS A 85 6.19 11.51 20.01
C LYS A 85 6.92 10.31 19.43
N GLN A 86 6.20 9.40 18.80
CA GLN A 86 6.74 8.18 18.20
C GLN A 86 6.67 8.22 16.67
N VAL A 87 5.59 8.80 16.13
CA VAL A 87 5.36 8.94 14.70
C VAL A 87 5.17 10.42 14.36
N TYR A 88 5.85 10.89 13.30
CA TYR A 88 5.91 12.30 12.95
C TYR A 88 5.39 12.63 11.55
N ASN A 89 5.46 11.69 10.60
CA ASN A 89 4.96 11.93 9.25
C ASN A 89 3.43 12.05 9.22
N LYS A 90 2.93 12.99 8.41
CA LYS A 90 1.50 13.38 8.35
C LYS A 90 0.70 12.80 7.17
N ILE A 91 1.14 11.67 6.60
CA ILE A 91 0.45 11.08 5.44
C ILE A 91 -0.95 10.56 5.84
N GLY A 92 -1.05 9.86 6.96
CA GLY A 92 -2.31 9.38 7.54
C GLY A 92 -3.23 10.53 7.93
N ASP A 93 -2.68 11.59 8.52
CA ASP A 93 -3.44 12.81 8.85
C ASP A 93 -4.03 13.47 7.59
N ALA A 94 -3.24 13.58 6.51
CA ALA A 94 -3.72 14.09 5.23
C ALA A 94 -4.84 13.23 4.62
N ILE A 95 -4.78 11.90 4.76
CA ILE A 95 -5.84 10.99 4.31
C ILE A 95 -7.13 11.23 5.12
N ILE A 96 -7.01 11.33 6.45
CA ILE A 96 -8.13 11.58 7.37
C ILE A 96 -8.81 12.91 7.01
N GLU A 97 -8.04 13.99 6.93
CA GLU A 97 -8.53 15.33 6.58
C GLU A 97 -9.21 15.32 5.21
N ARG A 98 -8.62 14.63 4.23
CA ARG A 98 -9.16 14.55 2.89
C ARG A 98 -10.49 13.81 2.84
N ILE A 99 -10.63 12.69 3.55
CA ILE A 99 -11.88 11.92 3.62
C ILE A 99 -12.96 12.74 4.35
N ILE A 100 -12.64 13.35 5.50
CA ILE A 100 -13.57 14.21 6.25
C ILE A 100 -14.06 15.36 5.38
N ARG A 101 -13.18 15.98 4.58
CA ARG A 101 -13.58 17.01 3.61
C ARG A 101 -14.58 16.48 2.59
N ALA A 102 -14.34 15.30 2.00
CA ALA A 102 -15.28 14.68 1.06
C ALA A 102 -16.64 14.42 1.71
N HIS A 103 -16.63 13.91 2.94
CA HIS A 103 -17.84 13.64 3.71
C HIS A 103 -18.65 14.91 3.99
N LYS A 104 -18.00 15.98 4.49
CA LYS A 104 -18.63 17.28 4.76
C LYS A 104 -19.18 17.95 3.50
N GLU A 105 -18.52 17.75 2.36
CA GLU A 105 -18.96 18.25 1.06
C GLU A 105 -19.99 17.33 0.36
N ASN A 106 -20.37 16.20 0.97
CA ASN A 106 -21.20 15.16 0.37
C ASN A 106 -20.70 14.72 -1.03
N LYS A 107 -19.37 14.63 -1.19
CA LYS A 107 -18.72 14.19 -2.44
C LYS A 107 -18.26 12.75 -2.33
N LYS A 108 -18.41 12.01 -3.43
CA LYS A 108 -17.86 10.67 -3.55
C LYS A 108 -16.34 10.75 -3.61
N PHE A 109 -15.68 10.03 -2.72
CA PHE A 109 -14.23 9.95 -2.65
C PHE A 109 -13.81 8.57 -2.16
N ARG A 110 -12.80 7.96 -2.77
CA ARG A 110 -12.31 6.62 -2.37
C ARG A 110 -10.82 6.61 -2.07
N VAL A 111 -10.44 5.80 -1.10
CA VAL A 111 -9.06 5.53 -0.71
C VAL A 111 -8.86 4.03 -0.72
N TYR A 112 -7.95 3.57 -1.56
CA TYR A 112 -7.57 2.17 -1.65
C TYR A 112 -6.15 2.01 -1.12
N VAL A 113 -5.99 1.20 -0.08
CA VAL A 113 -4.66 0.91 0.50
C VAL A 113 -4.38 -0.57 0.36
N VAL A 114 -3.35 -0.92 -0.40
CA VAL A 114 -2.85 -2.28 -0.57
C VAL A 114 -1.46 -2.36 0.06
N THR A 115 -1.32 -3.26 1.04
CA THR A 115 -0.09 -3.41 1.84
C THR A 115 0.13 -4.89 2.16
N PRO A 116 1.35 -5.36 2.46
CA PRO A 116 1.56 -6.79 2.66
C PRO A 116 0.81 -7.24 3.92
N LEU A 117 0.20 -8.44 3.86
CA LEU A 117 -0.56 -9.00 4.97
C LEU A 117 0.29 -9.17 6.24
N LEU A 118 1.58 -9.50 6.06
CA LEU A 118 2.57 -9.55 7.12
C LEU A 118 3.83 -8.79 6.69
N PRO A 119 4.55 -8.16 7.65
CA PRO A 119 5.88 -7.62 7.40
C PRO A 119 6.87 -8.69 6.92
N GLY A 120 7.76 -8.34 5.99
CA GLY A 120 8.75 -9.24 5.38
C GLY A 120 9.99 -9.42 6.25
N PHE A 121 9.82 -9.92 7.47
CA PHE A 121 10.90 -10.24 8.40
C PHE A 121 10.87 -11.73 8.72
N GLU A 122 12.04 -12.31 8.99
CA GLU A 122 12.12 -13.67 9.53
C GLU A 122 11.39 -13.75 10.88
N GLY A 123 10.55 -14.76 11.03
CA GLY A 123 9.80 -15.01 12.25
C GLY A 123 8.67 -15.98 12.00
N ASP A 124 8.53 -16.98 12.88
CA ASP A 124 7.43 -17.91 12.79
C ASP A 124 6.13 -17.22 13.21
N ILE A 125 5.28 -16.91 12.24
CA ILE A 125 3.96 -16.32 12.51
C ILE A 125 3.10 -17.28 13.36
N SER A 126 3.42 -18.57 13.37
CA SER A 126 2.70 -19.55 14.17
C SER A 126 2.84 -19.29 15.67
N THR A 127 3.94 -18.68 16.12
CA THR A 127 4.14 -18.28 17.52
C THR A 127 3.79 -16.81 17.76
N GLY A 128 3.12 -16.14 16.82
CA GLY A 128 2.82 -14.72 16.85
C GLY A 128 3.90 -13.84 16.21
N GLY A 129 4.91 -14.44 15.56
CA GLY A 129 6.01 -13.75 14.87
C GLY A 129 7.12 -13.27 15.79
N GLY A 130 8.26 -12.89 15.20
CA GLY A 130 9.40 -12.30 15.91
C GLY A 130 9.14 -10.87 16.39
N SER A 131 9.95 -10.36 17.32
CA SER A 131 9.76 -9.03 17.91
C SER A 131 9.75 -7.89 16.89
N ALA A 132 10.55 -7.99 15.82
CA ALA A 132 10.55 -7.02 14.72
C ALA A 132 9.24 -7.03 13.92
N LEU A 133 8.71 -8.23 13.63
CA LEU A 133 7.44 -8.41 12.93
C LEU A 133 6.29 -7.83 13.76
N GLN A 134 6.24 -8.14 15.07
CA GLN A 134 5.22 -7.60 15.98
C GLN A 134 5.30 -6.07 16.10
N ALA A 135 6.50 -5.50 16.22
CA ALA A 135 6.69 -4.05 16.29
C ALA A 135 6.15 -3.34 15.03
N VAL A 136 6.46 -3.86 13.84
CA VAL A 136 5.94 -3.29 12.59
C VAL A 136 4.43 -3.45 12.51
N MET A 137 3.89 -4.61 12.86
CA MET A 137 2.44 -4.82 12.91
C MET A 137 1.76 -3.85 13.88
N HIS A 138 2.33 -3.60 15.05
CA HIS A 138 1.82 -2.62 16.01
C HIS A 138 1.62 -1.26 15.34
N PHE A 139 2.64 -0.74 14.67
CA PHE A 139 2.57 0.58 14.04
C PHE A 139 1.70 0.63 12.78
N ASN A 140 1.63 -0.46 12.00
CA ASN A 140 0.67 -0.57 10.89
C ASN A 140 -0.78 -0.50 11.43
N TYR A 141 -1.12 -1.31 12.44
CA TYR A 141 -2.45 -1.28 13.04
C TYR A 141 -2.75 0.02 13.77
N ARG A 142 -1.76 0.63 14.43
CA ARG A 142 -1.88 1.97 15.04
C ARG A 142 -2.32 3.02 14.02
N THR A 143 -1.82 2.90 12.79
CA THR A 143 -2.19 3.79 11.69
C THR A 143 -3.60 3.47 11.16
N MET A 144 -3.92 2.19 10.96
CA MET A 144 -5.20 1.78 10.37
C MET A 144 -6.39 1.94 11.33
N ASN A 145 -6.37 1.26 12.48
CA ASN A 145 -7.56 1.09 13.33
C ASN A 145 -7.34 1.05 14.86
N ARG A 146 -6.10 1.06 15.37
CA ARG A 146 -5.83 0.93 16.82
C ARG A 146 -5.40 2.23 17.46
N GLY A 147 -6.15 2.65 18.48
CA GLY A 147 -5.85 3.86 19.25
C GLY A 147 -6.42 5.12 18.62
N GLU A 148 -6.43 6.20 19.40
CA GLU A 148 -7.16 7.41 19.06
C GLU A 148 -6.65 8.13 17.81
N TYR A 149 -5.38 7.96 17.44
CA TYR A 149 -4.76 8.57 16.27
C TYR A 149 -5.01 7.79 14.96
N SER A 150 -5.56 6.58 15.04
CA SER A 150 -5.76 5.75 13.85
C SER A 150 -6.78 6.36 12.88
N ILE A 151 -6.62 6.07 11.59
CA ILE A 151 -7.51 6.56 10.53
C ILE A 151 -8.96 6.19 10.83
N ILE A 152 -9.25 4.92 11.10
CA ILE A 152 -10.63 4.48 11.37
C ILE A 152 -11.17 5.13 12.64
N SER A 153 -10.40 5.25 13.72
CA SER A 153 -10.87 5.92 14.94
C SER A 153 -11.19 7.40 14.73
N GLN A 154 -10.40 8.12 13.93
CA GLN A 154 -10.64 9.52 13.62
C GLN A 154 -11.85 9.70 12.69
N LEU A 155 -12.00 8.84 11.67
CA LEU A 155 -13.15 8.88 10.79
C LEU A 155 -14.45 8.55 11.54
N LYS A 156 -14.45 7.52 12.39
CA LYS A 156 -15.63 7.15 13.19
C LYS A 156 -16.18 8.30 14.04
N LYS A 157 -15.32 9.19 14.55
CA LYS A 157 -15.76 10.36 15.32
C LYS A 157 -16.59 11.35 14.49
N GLU A 158 -16.35 11.42 13.19
CA GLU A 158 -16.99 12.39 12.30
C GLU A 158 -18.13 11.79 11.46
N MET A 159 -18.13 10.47 11.21
CA MET A 159 -19.07 9.83 10.28
C MET A 159 -19.53 8.42 10.69
N ASP A 160 -19.31 8.01 11.95
CA ASP A 160 -19.62 6.66 12.43
C ASP A 160 -19.13 5.58 11.46
N ASP A 161 -19.90 4.52 11.20
CA ASP A 161 -19.53 3.43 10.29
C ASP A 161 -19.57 3.79 8.79
N GLN A 162 -19.93 5.04 8.43
CA GLN A 162 -19.87 5.49 7.04
C GLN A 162 -18.44 5.58 6.51
N TRP A 163 -17.41 5.51 7.37
CA TRP A 163 -16.00 5.45 6.97
C TRP A 163 -15.73 4.34 5.94
N MET A 164 -16.48 3.22 6.01
CA MET A 164 -16.34 2.08 5.10
C MET A 164 -16.66 2.44 3.65
N ASN A 165 -17.41 3.53 3.42
CA ASN A 165 -17.67 4.05 2.09
C ASN A 165 -16.44 4.80 1.51
N TYR A 166 -15.49 5.23 2.33
CA TYR A 166 -14.40 6.10 1.87
C TYR A 166 -13.05 5.40 1.78
N ILE A 167 -12.78 4.40 2.61
CA ILE A 167 -11.46 3.76 2.66
C ILE A 167 -11.56 2.24 2.76
N SER A 168 -10.70 1.55 2.00
CA SER A 168 -10.56 0.10 2.03
C SER A 168 -9.10 -0.29 2.20
N PHE A 169 -8.84 -1.22 3.14
CA PHE A 169 -7.54 -1.83 3.37
C PHE A 169 -7.54 -3.26 2.83
N GLY A 170 -6.59 -3.55 1.94
CA GLY A 170 -6.40 -4.86 1.33
C GLY A 170 -4.96 -5.34 1.43
N GLY A 171 -4.80 -6.65 1.31
CA GLY A 171 -3.53 -7.30 1.01
C GLY A 171 -3.67 -8.22 -0.19
N LEU A 172 -2.59 -8.92 -0.56
CA LEU A 172 -2.59 -9.84 -1.70
C LEU A 172 -2.23 -11.26 -1.25
N ARG A 173 -2.93 -12.26 -1.79
CA ARG A 173 -2.69 -13.69 -1.53
C ARG A 173 -2.98 -14.54 -2.76
N THR A 174 -2.20 -15.60 -2.94
CA THR A 174 -2.39 -16.59 -3.99
C THR A 174 -2.34 -18.02 -3.45
N HIS A 175 -2.61 -19.00 -4.31
CA HIS A 175 -2.48 -20.42 -4.04
C HIS A 175 -1.98 -21.17 -5.27
N ALA A 176 -1.47 -22.36 -5.03
CA ALA A 176 -1.04 -23.29 -6.07
C ALA A 176 -1.14 -24.73 -5.54
N GLU A 177 -0.87 -25.69 -6.42
CA GLU A 177 -0.62 -27.08 -6.04
C GLU A 177 0.89 -27.34 -6.10
N LEU A 178 1.45 -27.88 -5.02
CA LEU A 178 2.85 -28.26 -4.89
C LEU A 178 2.92 -29.71 -4.42
N GLU A 179 3.46 -30.59 -5.26
CA GLU A 179 3.56 -32.04 -4.99
C GLU A 179 2.22 -32.68 -4.55
N GLY A 180 1.13 -32.36 -5.24
CA GLY A 180 -0.20 -32.90 -4.92
C GLY A 180 -0.87 -32.26 -3.71
N ARG A 181 -0.27 -31.21 -3.13
CA ARG A 181 -0.81 -30.51 -1.95
C ARG A 181 -1.17 -29.08 -2.31
N LEU A 182 -2.36 -28.66 -1.90
CA LEU A 182 -2.75 -27.26 -1.98
C LEU A 182 -1.91 -26.44 -1.01
N VAL A 183 -1.32 -25.36 -1.52
CA VAL A 183 -0.52 -24.41 -0.73
C VAL A 183 -0.99 -22.99 -1.01
N THR A 184 -0.86 -22.10 -0.02
CA THR A 184 -1.15 -20.68 -0.16
C THR A 184 -0.02 -19.86 0.41
N GLU A 185 0.25 -18.71 -0.20
CA GLU A 185 1.14 -17.70 0.36
C GLU A 185 0.66 -16.28 0.03
N LEU A 186 1.00 -15.33 0.89
CA LEU A 186 0.82 -13.91 0.61
C LEU A 186 1.70 -13.49 -0.58
N ILE A 187 1.19 -12.57 -1.39
CA ILE A 187 2.01 -11.87 -2.38
C ILE A 187 2.56 -10.63 -1.68
N TYR A 188 3.89 -10.54 -1.60
CA TYR A 188 4.54 -9.49 -0.85
C TYR A 188 4.52 -8.16 -1.60
N VAL A 189 3.70 -7.21 -1.11
CA VAL A 189 3.59 -5.87 -1.67
C VAL A 189 4.83 -5.06 -1.27
N HIS A 190 5.82 -5.03 -2.16
CA HIS A 190 7.04 -4.23 -1.98
C HIS A 190 6.96 -2.86 -2.67
N SER A 191 5.88 -2.59 -3.41
CA SER A 191 5.60 -1.31 -4.06
C SER A 191 5.77 -0.13 -3.09
N LYS A 192 6.11 1.05 -3.63
CA LYS A 192 5.97 2.34 -2.95
C LYS A 192 5.39 3.35 -3.94
N MET A 193 4.07 3.31 -4.07
CA MET A 193 3.36 4.02 -5.10
C MET A 193 2.10 4.70 -4.56
N LEU A 194 1.80 5.88 -5.11
CA LEU A 194 0.52 6.56 -4.96
C LEU A 194 0.02 7.00 -6.34
N ILE A 195 -1.25 6.75 -6.65
CA ILE A 195 -1.97 7.28 -7.80
C ILE A 195 -3.12 8.14 -7.29
N ALA A 196 -3.31 9.33 -7.83
CA ALA A 196 -4.43 10.21 -7.52
C ALA A 196 -5.19 10.59 -8.78
N ASP A 197 -6.52 10.44 -8.72
CA ASP A 197 -7.48 10.91 -9.73
C ASP A 197 -7.20 10.47 -11.17
N ASP A 198 -6.48 9.36 -11.39
CA ASP A 198 -5.96 8.97 -12.71
C ASP A 198 -5.20 10.09 -13.45
N THR A 199 -4.51 10.99 -12.73
CA THR A 199 -3.78 12.10 -13.37
C THR A 199 -2.41 12.38 -12.76
N THR A 200 -2.16 11.91 -11.54
CA THR A 200 -0.89 12.11 -10.83
C THR A 200 -0.43 10.79 -10.23
N VAL A 201 0.85 10.49 -10.39
CA VAL A 201 1.49 9.29 -9.85
C VAL A 201 2.75 9.67 -9.09
N ILE A 202 3.00 9.04 -7.96
CA ILE A 202 4.31 9.04 -7.29
C ILE A 202 4.82 7.59 -7.25
N ILE A 203 6.04 7.36 -7.74
CA ILE A 203 6.74 6.07 -7.68
C ILE A 203 8.14 6.32 -7.10
N GLY A 204 8.59 5.46 -6.18
CA GLY A 204 9.95 5.58 -5.65
C GLY A 204 10.35 4.44 -4.72
N SER A 205 11.33 4.70 -3.87
CA SER A 205 11.82 3.79 -2.83
C SER A 205 11.18 4.03 -1.45
N ALA A 206 10.61 5.23 -1.24
CA ALA A 206 10.17 5.69 0.06
C ALA A 206 8.89 4.99 0.57
N ASN A 207 9.02 4.26 1.67
CA ASN A 207 7.88 3.66 2.37
C ASN A 207 7.03 4.72 3.10
N ILE A 208 5.75 4.43 3.34
CA ILE A 208 4.94 5.26 4.27
C ILE A 208 5.35 4.90 5.70
N ASN A 209 6.45 5.50 6.15
CA ASN A 209 6.95 5.50 7.52
C ASN A 209 7.90 6.69 7.72
N ASP A 210 8.21 7.02 8.97
CA ASP A 210 9.12 8.12 9.28
C ASP A 210 10.56 7.88 8.76
N ARG A 211 10.98 6.61 8.66
CA ARG A 211 12.31 6.20 8.19
C ARG A 211 12.58 6.70 6.77
N SER A 212 11.59 6.59 5.88
CA SER A 212 11.68 7.06 4.51
C SER A 212 11.23 8.51 4.33
N MET A 213 10.27 8.99 5.13
CA MET A 213 9.59 10.27 4.85
C MET A 213 10.27 11.50 5.46
N LEU A 214 10.97 11.39 6.60
CA LEU A 214 11.45 12.58 7.32
C LEU A 214 12.76 13.20 6.78
N GLY A 215 13.39 12.62 5.75
CA GLY A 215 14.66 13.10 5.17
C GLY A 215 15.91 12.90 6.04
N LYS A 216 15.76 12.94 7.37
CA LYS A 216 16.84 12.84 8.37
C LYS A 216 17.26 11.41 8.69
N ARG A 217 16.52 10.43 8.17
CA ARG A 217 16.75 9.00 8.36
C ARG A 217 17.26 8.43 7.04
N ASP A 218 16.64 7.40 6.47
CA ASP A 218 17.14 6.73 5.27
C ASP A 218 17.11 7.65 4.05
N SER A 219 18.06 7.45 3.14
CA SER A 219 18.09 8.17 1.87
C SER A 219 17.15 7.51 0.86
N GLU A 220 16.26 8.29 0.27
CA GLU A 220 15.23 7.79 -0.66
C GLU A 220 15.17 8.65 -1.92
N VAL A 221 14.68 8.05 -3.02
CA VAL A 221 14.37 8.75 -4.27
C VAL A 221 12.95 8.38 -4.70
N ALA A 222 12.23 9.38 -5.20
CA ALA A 222 10.96 9.17 -5.89
C ALA A 222 10.85 10.12 -7.08
N VAL A 223 9.89 9.84 -7.95
CA VAL A 223 9.45 10.74 -9.00
C VAL A 223 7.96 10.97 -8.85
N ILE A 224 7.54 12.23 -9.01
CA ILE A 224 6.14 12.57 -9.24
C ILE A 224 5.96 12.82 -10.74
N MET A 225 4.93 12.19 -11.31
CA MET A 225 4.54 12.31 -12.71
C MET A 225 3.13 12.88 -12.75
N GLU A 226 2.95 13.97 -13.47
CA GLU A 226 1.66 14.57 -13.75
C GLU A 226 1.39 14.50 -15.25
N ASP A 227 0.27 13.89 -15.62
CA ASP A 227 -0.07 13.65 -17.01
C ASP A 227 -0.37 14.96 -17.76
N THR A 228 0.36 15.17 -18.86
CA THR A 228 0.13 16.26 -19.82
C THR A 228 -0.79 15.83 -20.96
N GLU A 229 -0.76 14.55 -21.33
CA GLU A 229 -1.66 13.94 -22.32
C GLU A 229 -2.90 13.39 -21.60
N LYS A 230 -4.09 13.79 -22.05
CA LYS A 230 -5.37 13.32 -21.52
C LYS A 230 -6.08 12.39 -22.50
N VAL A 231 -6.83 11.44 -21.95
CA VAL A 231 -7.65 10.48 -22.69
C VAL A 231 -9.06 10.44 -22.09
N ALA A 232 -10.05 10.15 -22.93
CA ALA A 232 -11.43 9.96 -22.48
C ALA A 232 -11.51 8.77 -21.51
N SER A 233 -12.18 8.98 -20.39
CA SER A 233 -12.40 8.01 -19.32
C SER A 233 -13.72 8.33 -18.61
N VAL A 234 -13.97 7.67 -17.49
CA VAL A 234 -15.16 7.81 -16.67
C VAL A 234 -14.80 7.97 -15.20
N MET A 235 -15.53 8.83 -14.50
CA MET A 235 -15.37 9.07 -13.06
C MET A 235 -16.74 9.29 -12.43
N ASP A 236 -17.20 8.34 -11.62
CA ASP A 236 -18.56 8.28 -11.07
C ASP A 236 -19.68 8.36 -12.13
N GLY A 237 -19.52 7.61 -13.22
CA GLY A 237 -20.44 7.57 -14.35
C GLY A 237 -20.45 8.83 -15.21
N GLN A 238 -19.63 9.84 -14.89
CA GLN A 238 -19.50 11.07 -15.67
C GLN A 238 -18.30 10.98 -16.62
N GLU A 239 -18.38 11.66 -17.76
CA GLU A 239 -17.25 11.83 -18.67
C GLU A 239 -16.08 12.49 -17.92
N TYR A 240 -14.90 11.91 -18.06
CA TYR A 240 -13.70 12.36 -17.38
C TYR A 240 -12.49 12.36 -18.33
N GLN A 241 -11.60 13.33 -18.15
CA GLN A 241 -10.34 13.42 -18.89
C GLN A 241 -9.20 12.92 -18.01
N ALA A 242 -8.92 11.62 -18.09
CA ALA A 242 -7.87 10.97 -17.33
C ALA A 242 -6.50 11.20 -17.98
N GLY A 243 -5.45 11.17 -17.19
CA GLY A 243 -4.06 11.13 -17.66
C GLY A 243 -3.72 9.78 -18.25
N LYS A 244 -3.04 9.76 -19.40
CA LYS A 244 -2.69 8.53 -20.12
C LYS A 244 -1.81 7.59 -19.27
N PHE A 245 -0.78 8.11 -18.63
CA PHE A 245 0.15 7.35 -17.79
C PHE A 245 -0.54 6.81 -16.53
N ALA A 246 -1.16 7.70 -15.76
CA ALA A 246 -1.81 7.34 -14.50
C ALA A 246 -2.95 6.35 -14.69
N LEU A 247 -3.80 6.56 -15.71
CA LEU A 247 -4.90 5.65 -16.05
C LEU A 247 -4.37 4.26 -16.43
N GLN A 248 -3.38 4.19 -17.31
CA GLN A 248 -2.82 2.91 -17.77
C GLN A 248 -2.25 2.13 -16.59
N LEU A 249 -1.45 2.79 -15.74
CA LEU A 249 -0.87 2.16 -14.55
C LEU A 249 -1.96 1.66 -13.58
N ARG A 250 -2.97 2.49 -13.29
CA ARG A 250 -4.07 2.12 -12.40
C ARG A 250 -4.90 0.95 -12.96
N LEU A 251 -5.17 0.94 -14.27
CA LEU A 251 -5.84 -0.16 -14.95
C LEU A 251 -5.02 -1.45 -14.88
N GLU A 252 -3.72 -1.41 -15.11
CA GLU A 252 -2.81 -2.56 -14.95
C GLU A 252 -2.86 -3.12 -13.52
N CYS A 253 -2.74 -2.27 -12.51
CA CYS A 253 -2.87 -2.66 -11.11
C CYS A 253 -4.23 -3.33 -10.83
N PHE A 254 -5.33 -2.67 -11.19
CA PHE A 254 -6.69 -3.16 -10.92
C PHE A 254 -6.97 -4.47 -11.64
N LYS A 255 -6.62 -4.57 -12.93
CA LYS A 255 -6.82 -5.80 -13.70
C LYS A 255 -6.01 -6.97 -13.14
N THR A 256 -4.78 -6.70 -12.68
CA THR A 256 -3.93 -7.71 -12.04
C THR A 256 -4.54 -8.21 -10.73
N ILE A 257 -4.83 -7.30 -9.79
CA ILE A 257 -5.21 -7.71 -8.42
C ILE A 257 -6.67 -8.18 -8.33
N LEU A 258 -7.53 -7.81 -9.28
CA LEU A 258 -8.93 -8.25 -9.34
C LEU A 258 -9.14 -9.42 -10.31
N GLY A 259 -8.15 -9.78 -11.12
CA GLY A 259 -8.24 -10.87 -12.11
C GLY A 259 -9.01 -10.52 -13.38
N ALA A 260 -9.16 -9.22 -13.69
CA ALA A 260 -9.92 -8.75 -14.84
C ALA A 260 -9.21 -9.00 -16.19
N PHE A 261 -7.93 -9.38 -16.19
CA PHE A 261 -7.27 -9.88 -17.41
C PHE A 261 -7.86 -11.19 -17.91
N THR A 262 -8.35 -12.03 -16.99
CA THR A 262 -8.90 -13.35 -17.29
C THR A 262 -10.43 -13.40 -17.25
N ASP A 263 -11.07 -12.33 -16.77
CA ASP A 263 -12.51 -12.26 -16.60
C ASP A 263 -13.04 -10.90 -17.10
N PRO A 264 -13.53 -10.82 -18.36
CA PRO A 264 -13.98 -9.57 -18.96
C PRO A 264 -15.27 -9.03 -18.33
N SER A 265 -15.94 -9.78 -17.46
CA SER A 265 -17.10 -9.29 -16.71
C SER A 265 -16.72 -8.31 -15.59
N ILE A 266 -15.43 -8.27 -15.21
CA ILE A 266 -14.90 -7.40 -14.18
C ILE A 266 -14.54 -6.05 -14.80
N ASP A 267 -15.49 -5.12 -14.73
CA ASP A 267 -15.26 -3.74 -15.16
C ASP A 267 -14.48 -2.96 -14.08
N VAL A 268 -13.35 -2.40 -14.49
CA VAL A 268 -12.46 -1.60 -13.67
C VAL A 268 -12.28 -0.19 -14.22
N SER A 269 -13.07 0.26 -15.19
CA SER A 269 -12.87 1.55 -15.86
C SER A 269 -13.11 2.74 -14.92
N ASP A 270 -14.19 2.70 -14.13
CA ASP A 270 -14.57 3.74 -13.18
C ASP A 270 -14.10 3.39 -11.76
N PRO A 271 -13.06 4.07 -11.24
CA PRO A 271 -12.45 3.70 -9.98
C PRO A 271 -13.24 4.15 -8.74
N ILE A 272 -14.36 4.88 -8.88
CA ILE A 272 -15.09 5.38 -7.71
C ILE A 272 -16.58 5.03 -7.69
N SER A 273 -17.16 4.59 -8.81
CA SER A 273 -18.56 4.19 -8.89
C SER A 273 -18.96 3.22 -7.77
N GLU A 274 -20.21 3.31 -7.32
CA GLU A 274 -20.75 2.40 -6.28
C GLU A 274 -20.65 0.93 -6.72
N ARG A 275 -20.94 0.66 -7.99
CA ARG A 275 -20.82 -0.68 -8.59
C ARG A 275 -19.40 -1.21 -8.46
N PHE A 276 -18.40 -0.45 -8.92
CA PHE A 276 -17.01 -0.87 -8.79
C PHE A 276 -16.61 -1.07 -7.32
N TYR A 277 -16.86 -0.06 -6.47
CA TYR A 277 -16.40 -0.10 -5.09
C TYR A 277 -17.03 -1.26 -4.30
N LYS A 278 -18.36 -1.43 -4.36
CA LYS A 278 -19.07 -2.43 -3.55
C LYS A 278 -19.08 -3.81 -4.20
N GLU A 279 -19.47 -3.89 -5.47
CA GLU A 279 -19.73 -5.18 -6.14
C GLU A 279 -18.46 -5.81 -6.72
N VAL A 280 -17.43 -5.01 -7.02
CA VAL A 280 -16.15 -5.52 -7.54
C VAL A 280 -15.10 -5.55 -6.43
N TRP A 281 -14.68 -4.39 -5.93
CA TRP A 281 -13.55 -4.27 -5.00
C TRP A 281 -13.83 -4.94 -3.65
N MET A 282 -14.83 -4.45 -2.91
CA MET A 282 -15.14 -4.95 -1.56
C MET A 282 -15.60 -6.41 -1.59
N THR A 283 -16.44 -6.78 -2.57
CA THR A 283 -16.91 -8.17 -2.74
C THR A 283 -15.76 -9.12 -3.04
N THR A 284 -14.82 -8.75 -3.92
CA THR A 284 -13.65 -9.58 -4.23
C THR A 284 -12.76 -9.75 -3.00
N ALA A 285 -12.43 -8.65 -2.32
CA ALA A 285 -11.60 -8.67 -1.12
C ALA A 285 -12.19 -9.57 -0.02
N SER A 286 -13.49 -9.42 0.26
CA SER A 286 -14.19 -10.20 1.30
C SER A 286 -14.38 -11.67 0.92
N ARG A 287 -14.79 -11.95 -0.33
CA ARG A 287 -14.94 -13.33 -0.85
C ARG A 287 -13.62 -14.08 -0.78
N ASN A 288 -12.55 -13.49 -1.31
CA ASN A 288 -11.25 -14.14 -1.37
C ASN A 288 -10.70 -14.39 0.04
N ALA A 289 -10.77 -13.40 0.94
CA ALA A 289 -10.34 -13.57 2.33
C ALA A 289 -11.09 -14.73 3.01
N SER A 290 -12.42 -14.75 2.87
CA SER A 290 -13.27 -15.81 3.44
C SER A 290 -12.96 -17.20 2.89
N ILE A 291 -12.64 -17.32 1.60
CA ILE A 291 -12.28 -18.60 0.98
C ILE A 291 -10.90 -19.04 1.48
N TYR A 292 -9.88 -18.16 1.47
CA TYR A 292 -8.55 -18.51 1.95
C TYR A 292 -8.54 -18.91 3.43
N GLU A 293 -9.31 -18.20 4.27
CA GLU A 293 -9.44 -18.53 5.69
C GLU A 293 -10.11 -19.90 5.91
N LYS A 294 -11.17 -20.23 5.14
CA LYS A 294 -11.84 -21.54 5.25
C LYS A 294 -10.99 -22.68 4.70
N VAL A 295 -10.36 -22.47 3.54
CA VAL A 295 -9.62 -23.51 2.84
C VAL A 295 -8.31 -23.81 3.56
N PHE A 296 -7.54 -22.78 3.91
CA PHE A 296 -6.18 -22.96 4.41
C PHE A 296 -6.01 -22.65 5.89
N ARG A 297 -6.99 -21.97 6.52
CA ARG A 297 -6.82 -21.38 7.86
C ARG A 297 -5.51 -20.58 7.95
N CYS A 298 -5.26 -19.75 6.93
CA CYS A 298 -4.04 -18.97 6.83
C CYS A 298 -4.05 -17.78 7.80
N LEU A 299 -2.85 -17.38 8.23
CA LEU A 299 -2.62 -16.16 9.00
C LEU A 299 -2.16 -15.02 8.06
N PRO A 300 -2.39 -13.75 8.42
CA PRO A 300 -3.17 -13.27 9.56
C PRO A 300 -4.68 -13.39 9.33
N SER A 301 -5.46 -13.41 10.41
CA SER A 301 -6.92 -13.56 10.37
C SER A 301 -7.60 -12.80 11.52
N SER A 302 -8.76 -12.18 11.24
CA SER A 302 -9.59 -11.53 12.28
C SER A 302 -10.22 -12.53 13.26
N LEU A 303 -10.17 -13.84 12.99
CA LEU A 303 -10.59 -14.89 13.93
C LEU A 303 -9.58 -15.14 15.06
N VAL A 304 -8.40 -14.52 15.00
CA VAL A 304 -7.31 -14.71 15.96
C VAL A 304 -6.95 -13.37 16.58
N ARG A 305 -7.56 -13.04 17.71
CA ARG A 305 -7.41 -11.75 18.41
C ARG A 305 -6.37 -11.79 19.52
N ASN A 306 -6.01 -12.97 20.01
CA ASN A 306 -5.00 -13.16 21.04
C ASN A 306 -4.17 -14.44 20.82
N LEU A 307 -3.11 -14.63 21.62
CA LEU A 307 -2.22 -15.79 21.51
C LEU A 307 -2.91 -17.11 21.84
N GLN A 308 -3.91 -17.12 22.74
CA GLN A 308 -4.68 -18.32 23.05
C GLN A 308 -5.53 -18.75 21.84
N GLU A 309 -6.20 -17.80 21.19
CA GLU A 309 -6.93 -18.03 19.95
C GLU A 309 -5.98 -18.51 18.84
N LEU A 310 -4.76 -17.96 18.74
CA LEU A 310 -3.76 -18.38 17.77
C LEU A 310 -3.39 -19.86 17.93
N LEU A 311 -3.08 -20.28 19.15
CA LEU A 311 -2.79 -21.68 19.47
C LEU A 311 -3.98 -22.58 19.12
N SER A 312 -5.20 -22.17 19.52
CA SER A 312 -6.43 -22.92 19.22
C SER A 312 -6.74 -22.98 17.72
N PHE A 313 -6.33 -21.97 16.97
CA PHE A 313 -6.62 -21.84 15.55
C PHE A 313 -5.77 -22.82 14.72
N GLN A 314 -4.55 -23.10 15.18
CA GLN A 314 -3.58 -24.00 14.54
C GLN A 314 -3.81 -25.48 14.81
N THR A 315 -4.50 -25.84 15.90
CA THR A 315 -4.82 -27.25 16.19
C THR A 315 -5.84 -27.84 15.21
N LYS A 316 -6.61 -26.99 14.52
CA LYS A 316 -7.60 -27.39 13.53
C LYS A 316 -7.02 -27.32 12.12
N HIS A 317 -7.43 -28.25 11.27
CA HIS A 317 -7.02 -28.29 9.88
C HIS A 317 -7.96 -27.48 8.98
N GLY A 318 -7.44 -26.98 7.86
CA GLY A 318 -8.25 -26.35 6.83
C GLY A 318 -8.92 -27.39 5.94
N LEU A 319 -9.86 -26.94 5.10
CA LEU A 319 -10.49 -27.83 4.12
C LEU A 319 -9.47 -28.41 3.13
N ASP A 320 -8.34 -27.76 2.92
CA ASP A 320 -7.22 -28.29 2.13
C ASP A 320 -6.77 -29.69 2.59
N LYS A 321 -6.88 -29.97 3.90
CA LYS A 321 -6.54 -31.26 4.51
C LYS A 321 -7.76 -32.11 4.84
N GLU A 322 -8.86 -31.50 5.26
CA GLU A 322 -10.06 -32.22 5.70
C GLU A 322 -10.93 -32.72 4.53
N ASP A 323 -11.07 -31.93 3.47
CA ASP A 323 -11.88 -32.24 2.29
C ASP A 323 -11.27 -31.57 1.05
N PRO A 324 -10.22 -32.17 0.46
CA PRO A 324 -9.52 -31.58 -0.69
C PRO A 324 -10.44 -31.33 -1.88
N ALA A 325 -11.43 -32.20 -2.13
CA ALA A 325 -12.35 -32.02 -3.25
C ALA A 325 -13.17 -30.72 -3.11
N LYS A 326 -13.72 -30.49 -1.91
CA LYS A 326 -14.43 -29.24 -1.60
C LYS A 326 -13.51 -28.03 -1.58
N ALA A 327 -12.26 -28.19 -1.12
CA ALA A 327 -11.26 -27.12 -1.20
C ALA A 327 -11.04 -26.65 -2.64
N HIS A 328 -10.83 -27.58 -3.59
CA HIS A 328 -10.70 -27.24 -5.01
C HIS A 328 -11.93 -26.52 -5.56
N GLU A 329 -13.14 -26.99 -5.24
CA GLU A 329 -14.39 -26.33 -5.66
C GLU A 329 -14.54 -24.91 -5.10
N MET A 330 -14.09 -24.68 -3.86
CA MET A 330 -14.08 -23.34 -3.28
C MET A 330 -13.06 -22.43 -3.94
N LEU A 331 -11.86 -22.93 -4.22
CA LEU A 331 -10.78 -22.15 -4.84
C LEU A 331 -11.11 -21.68 -6.26
N LYS A 332 -11.93 -22.42 -7.02
CA LYS A 332 -12.46 -21.97 -8.33
C LYS A 332 -13.24 -20.64 -8.28
N LYS A 333 -13.73 -20.26 -7.10
CA LYS A 333 -14.48 -19.01 -6.87
C LYS A 333 -13.56 -17.81 -6.57
N ILE A 334 -12.26 -18.02 -6.40
CA ILE A 334 -11.28 -16.95 -6.28
C ILE A 334 -11.20 -16.19 -7.61
N ARG A 335 -11.08 -14.86 -7.52
CA ARG A 335 -10.77 -13.98 -8.66
C ARG A 335 -9.71 -12.98 -8.21
N GLY A 336 -8.64 -12.86 -8.98
CA GLY A 336 -7.50 -12.02 -8.63
C GLY A 336 -6.81 -12.43 -7.33
N PHE A 337 -6.10 -11.49 -6.74
CA PHE A 337 -5.25 -11.67 -5.56
C PHE A 337 -5.70 -10.87 -4.34
N LEU A 338 -6.57 -9.87 -4.54
CA LEU A 338 -7.01 -8.97 -3.48
C LEU A 338 -7.75 -9.73 -2.38
N VAL A 339 -7.34 -9.54 -1.13
CA VAL A 339 -8.02 -10.00 0.08
C VAL A 339 -8.23 -8.85 1.04
N GLN A 340 -9.32 -8.89 1.80
CA GLN A 340 -9.58 -7.91 2.85
C GLN A 340 -8.50 -8.01 3.94
N PHE A 341 -7.97 -6.87 4.38
CA PHE A 341 -6.96 -6.84 5.43
C PHE A 341 -7.57 -7.19 6.81
N PRO A 342 -7.01 -8.14 7.58
CA PRO A 342 -7.57 -8.57 8.86
C PRO A 342 -7.22 -7.57 9.98
N LEU A 343 -8.13 -6.63 10.20
CA LEU A 343 -7.95 -5.52 11.16
C LEU A 343 -7.92 -5.96 12.64
N ASP A 344 -8.48 -7.13 12.95
CA ASP A 344 -8.64 -7.63 14.33
C ASP A 344 -7.57 -8.65 14.74
N PHE A 345 -6.65 -9.00 13.84
CA PHE A 345 -5.62 -10.00 14.12
C PHE A 345 -4.69 -9.56 15.25
N LEU A 346 -4.61 -10.33 16.33
CA LEU A 346 -3.89 -10.00 17.56
C LEU A 346 -4.27 -8.63 18.14
N SER A 347 -5.56 -8.26 18.04
CA SER A 347 -6.09 -6.98 18.57
C SER A 347 -6.06 -6.87 20.09
N GLU A 348 -6.10 -7.99 20.80
CA GLU A 348 -6.06 -8.08 22.27
C GLU A 348 -4.63 -8.31 22.80
N GLN A 349 -3.61 -8.21 21.93
CA GLN A 349 -2.20 -8.34 22.31
C GLN A 349 -1.48 -6.99 22.25
N ASN A 350 -0.57 -6.79 23.21
CA ASN A 350 0.42 -5.72 23.08
C ASN A 350 1.56 -6.19 22.17
N LEU A 351 1.53 -5.74 20.92
CA LEU A 351 2.52 -6.08 19.90
C LEU A 351 3.82 -5.27 20.01
N MET A 352 3.95 -4.36 20.98
CA MET A 352 5.20 -3.65 21.21
C MET A 352 6.25 -4.61 21.80
N PRO A 353 7.52 -4.52 21.37
CA PRO A 353 8.61 -5.22 22.03
C PRO A 353 8.64 -4.90 23.52
N SER A 354 8.99 -5.88 24.35
CA SER A 354 9.20 -5.65 25.78
C SER A 354 10.35 -4.65 25.99
N VAL A 355 10.25 -3.86 27.07
CA VAL A 355 11.27 -2.89 27.45
C VAL A 355 12.59 -3.63 27.65
N GLY A 356 13.59 -3.36 26.81
CA GLY A 356 14.91 -3.99 26.84
C GLY A 356 15.23 -4.92 25.66
N THR A 357 14.29 -5.13 24.73
CA THR A 357 14.60 -5.82 23.46
C THR A 357 15.51 -4.92 22.60
N LYS A 358 16.74 -5.39 22.31
CA LYS A 358 17.70 -4.70 21.44
C LYS A 358 17.44 -4.97 19.96
#